data_AF-A0A2X2DT84-F1
#
_entry.id   AF-A0A2X2DT84-F1
#
_cell.length_a   1.000
_cell.length_b   1.000
_cell.length_c   1.000
_cell.angle_alpha   90.00
_cell.angle_beta   90.00
_cell.angle_gamma   90.00
#
_symmetry.space_group_name_H-M   'P 1'
#
loop_
_entity.id
_entity.type
_entity.pdbx_description
1 polymer ?
#
loop_
_entity_poly.entity_id
_entity_poly.type
_entity_poly.pdbx_seq_one_letter_code
_entity_poly.pdbx_strand_id
1 'polypeptide(L)' 'MQAKKGRASYLGERSIGHKDPGSASVVLILQALSNAIHA' A
#
# COMPACT_ATOMS: atom_id res chain seq x y z
N MET A 1 -3.26 10.49 -3.51
CA MET A 1 -2.75 11.09 -2.24
C MET A 1 -1.27 11.40 -2.43
N GLN A 2 -0.78 12.53 -1.91
CA GLN A 2 0.66 12.81 -1.89
C GLN A 2 1.33 12.03 -0.76
N ALA A 3 2.45 11.38 -1.06
CA ALA A 3 3.22 10.62 -0.09
C ALA A 3 3.92 11.55 0.92
N LYS A 4 3.77 11.26 2.22
CA LYS A 4 4.40 12.03 3.33
C LYS A 4 5.54 11.28 4.04
N LYS A 5 5.71 9.99 3.76
CA LYS A 5 6.72 9.11 4.38
C LYS A 5 7.33 8.17 3.34
N GLY A 6 8.47 7.57 3.66
CA GLY A 6 9.15 6.57 2.85
C GLY A 6 9.79 7.14 1.57
N ARG A 7 10.26 6.28 0.68
CA ARG A 7 10.96 6.70 -0.55
C ARG A 7 10.06 7.50 -1.51
N ALA A 8 8.75 7.24 -1.48
CA ALA A 8 7.79 7.94 -2.33
C ALA A 8 7.63 9.42 -1.95
N SER A 9 7.92 9.82 -0.70
CA SER A 9 7.81 11.23 -0.30
C SER A 9 8.87 12.13 -0.94
N TYR A 10 9.97 11.56 -1.46
CA TYR A 10 11.00 12.30 -2.19
C TYR A 10 10.48 12.90 -3.51
N LEU A 11 9.37 12.37 -4.04
CA LEU A 11 8.79 12.79 -5.32
C LEU A 11 7.82 13.97 -5.19
N GLY A 12 7.47 14.39 -3.98
CA GLY A 12 6.52 15.49 -3.76
C GLY A 12 5.19 15.24 -4.48
N GLU A 13 4.68 16.25 -5.18
CA GLU A 13 3.42 16.19 -5.93
C GLU A 13 3.39 15.06 -6.99
N ARG A 14 4.56 14.66 -7.51
CA ARG A 14 4.65 13.58 -8.51
C ARG A 14 4.25 12.20 -7.95
N SER A 15 4.15 12.06 -6.63
CA SER A 15 3.64 10.83 -5.99
C SER A 15 2.12 10.68 -6.10
N ILE A 16 1.39 11.77 -6.38
CA ILE A 16 -0.08 11.74 -6.51
C ILE A 16 -0.48 10.86 -7.70
N GLY A 17 -1.61 10.17 -7.57
CA GLY A 17 -2.14 9.27 -8.61
C GLY A 17 -1.51 7.87 -8.62
N HIS A 18 -0.44 7.64 -7.86
CA HIS A 18 0.22 6.34 -7.79
C HIS A 18 -0.29 5.53 -6.59
N LYS A 19 -0.54 4.24 -6.81
CA LYS A 19 -0.91 3.30 -5.74
C LYS A 19 0.32 3.01 -4.88
N ASP A 20 0.17 3.08 -3.56
CA ASP A 20 1.24 2.71 -2.65
C ASP A 20 1.44 1.18 -2.67
N PRO A 21 2.65 0.68 -3.00
CA PRO A 21 2.90 -0.75 -3.08
C PRO A 21 2.82 -1.43 -1.70
N GLY A 22 3.18 -0.73 -0.61
CA GLY A 22 3.08 -1.27 0.75
C GLY A 22 1.62 -1.55 1.13
N SER A 23 0.74 -0.57 0.90
CA SER A 23 -0.71 -0.71 1.08
C SER A 23 -1.30 -1.82 0.20
N ALA A 24 -0.86 -1.93 -1.06
CA ALA A 24 -1.31 -3.01 -1.94
C ALA A 24 -0.92 -4.40 -1.40
N SER A 25 0.31 -4.57 -0.90
CA SER A 25 0.75 -5.81 -0.28
C SER A 25 -0.03 -6.15 1.00
N VAL A 26 -0.37 -5.15 1.82
CA VAL A 26 -1.19 -5.37 3.04
C VAL A 26 -2.56 -5.94 2.69
N VAL A 27 -3.19 -5.50 1.60
CA VAL A 27 -4.45 -6.10 1.14
C VAL A 27 -4.28 -7.60 0.85
N LEU A 28 -3.20 -7.99 0.17
CA LEU A 28 -2.92 -9.40 -0.13
C LEU A 28 -2.70 -10.22 1.16
N ILE A 29 -1.95 -9.68 2.12
CA ILE A 29 -1.71 -10.33 3.41
C ILE A 29 -3.01 -10.53 4.17
N LEU A 30 -3.86 -9.50 4.24
CA LEU A 30 -5.13 -9.57 4.94
C LEU A 30 -6.11 -10.52 4.24
N GLN A 31 -6.10 -10.58 2.91
CA GLN A 31 -6.88 -11.56 2.17
C GLN A 31 -6.43 -12.99 2.48
N ALA A 32 -5.12 -13.24 2.50
CA ALA A 32 -4.57 -14.54 2.86
C ALA A 32 -4.92 -14.93 4.31
N LEU A 33 -4.83 -13.97 5.25
CA LEU A 33 -5.25 -14.17 6.63
C LEU A 33 -6.75 -14.50 6.72
N SER A 34 -7.60 -13.73 6.04
CA SER A 34 -9.04 -13.99 5.98
C SER A 34 -9.33 -15.39 5.46
N ASN A 35 -8.63 -15.82 4.40
CA ASN A 35 -8.78 -17.17 3.87
C ASN A 35 -8.34 -18.24 4.89
N ALA A 36 -7.23 -18.00 5.60
CA ALA A 36 -6.69 -18.95 6.57
C ALA A 36 -7.58 -19.14 7.81
N ILE A 37 -8.33 -18.11 8.24
CA ILE A 37 -9.20 -18.19 9.42
C ILE A 37 -10.63 -18.69 9.10
N HIS A 38 -11.02 -18.73 7.82
CA HIS A 38 -12.34 -19.22 7.37
C HIS A 38 -12.26 -20.57 6.64
N ALA A 39 -11.07 -21.17 6.54
CA ALA A 39 -10.85 -22.54 6.05
C ALA A 39 -11.02 -23.54 7.20
#